data_AF-A0A956WFM9-F1
#
_entry.id   AF-A0A956WFM9-F1
#
_cell.length_a   1.000
_cell.length_b   1.000
_cell.length_c   1.000
_cell.angle_alpha   90.00
_cell.angle_beta   90.00
_cell.angle_gamma   90.00
#
_symmetry.space_group_name_H-M   'P 1'
#
loop_
_entity.id
_entity.type
_entity.pdbx_description
1 polymer ?
#
loop_
_entity_poly.entity_id
_entity_poly.type
_entity_poly.pdbx_seq_one_letter_code
_entity_poly.pdbx_strand_id
1 'polypeptide(L)'
;MSETVQPISIAYPDDAAARPRLRLTLAPIRLKISAAGADQVEWLSGTFTDPTGQMPLTVQTDGANLRITSSKNVTAFRRLKAPVLELKIGGKRPFSVSMDL
;
A
#
# COMPACT_ATOMS: atom_id res chain seq x y z
N MET A 1 22.56 7.98 -3.73
CA MET A 1 21.16 7.79 -4.14
C MET A 1 20.42 7.31 -2.91
N SER A 2 19.51 8.12 -2.36
CA SER A 2 18.81 7.77 -1.13
C SER A 2 17.60 6.91 -1.51
N GLU A 3 17.68 5.61 -1.24
CA GLU A 3 16.54 4.72 -1.34
C GLU A 3 15.46 5.19 -0.37
N THR A 4 14.25 5.45 -0.87
CA THR A 4 13.13 5.86 -0.02
C THR A 4 12.37 4.60 0.38
N VAL A 5 12.49 4.24 1.65
CA VAL A 5 11.75 3.13 2.24
C VAL A 5 10.66 3.70 3.13
N GLN A 6 9.40 3.44 2.78
CA GLN A 6 8.25 3.88 3.53
C GLN A 6 7.54 2.66 4.12
N PRO A 7 7.64 2.43 5.45
CA PRO A 7 6.86 1.40 6.11
C PRO A 7 5.38 1.80 6.13
N ILE A 8 4.51 0.81 5.95
CA ILE A 8 3.05 0.96 6.00
C ILE A 8 2.56 0.05 7.13
N SER A 9 1.89 0.64 8.11
CA SER A 9 1.26 -0.08 9.21
C SER A 9 -0.08 0.62 9.45
N ILE A 10 -1.16 -0.12 9.20
CA ILE A 10 -2.54 0.36 9.29
C ILE A 10 -3.31 -0.62 10.16
N ALA A 11 -3.80 -0.12 11.30
CA ALA A 11 -4.68 -0.86 12.18
C ALA A 11 -6.06 -1.08 11.54
N TYR A 12 -6.84 -2.02 12.08
CA TYR A 12 -8.25 -2.13 11.71
C TYR A 12 -8.98 -0.84 12.09
N PRO A 13 -9.98 -0.42 11.29
CA PRO A 13 -10.85 0.68 11.70
C PRO A 13 -11.56 0.34 13.01
N ASP A 14 -11.72 1.35 13.87
CA ASP A 14 -12.41 1.24 15.16
C ASP A 14 -13.87 0.77 14.99
N ASP A 15 -14.49 1.14 13.87
CA ASP A 15 -15.83 0.71 13.52
C ASP A 15 -15.83 -0.77 13.10
N ALA A 16 -16.29 -1.63 14.02
CA ALA A 16 -16.39 -3.07 13.82
C ALA A 16 -17.48 -3.50 12.83
N ALA A 17 -18.45 -2.65 12.53
CA ALA A 17 -19.52 -2.93 11.57
C ALA A 17 -19.14 -2.48 10.15
N ALA A 18 -18.24 -1.50 10.01
CA ALA A 18 -17.78 -1.02 8.74
C ALA A 18 -16.81 -2.02 8.08
N ARG A 19 -17.13 -2.45 6.85
CA ARG A 19 -16.23 -3.28 6.04
C ARG A 19 -15.04 -2.44 5.57
N PRO A 20 -13.80 -2.79 5.94
CA PRO A 20 -12.62 -2.07 5.47
C PRO A 20 -12.52 -2.12 3.94
N ARG A 21 -12.29 -0.97 3.30
CA ARG A 21 -12.16 -0.85 1.85
C ARG A 21 -10.77 -0.36 1.49
N LEU A 22 -10.00 -1.19 0.80
CA LEU A 22 -8.69 -0.83 0.28
C LEU A 22 -8.83 -0.38 -1.18
N ARG A 23 -8.53 0.89 -1.46
CA ARG A 23 -8.42 1.42 -2.81
C ARG A 23 -6.97 1.65 -3.18
N LEU A 24 -6.48 0.92 -4.17
CA LEU A 24 -5.12 1.03 -4.70
C LEU A 24 -5.16 1.79 -6.01
N THR A 25 -4.52 2.95 -6.07
CA THR A 25 -4.31 3.72 -7.31
C THR A 25 -2.82 3.81 -7.56
N LEU A 26 -2.28 2.90 -8.36
CA LEU A 26 -0.84 2.72 -8.47
C LEU A 26 -0.35 3.02 -9.88
N ALA A 27 0.66 3.89 -9.97
CA ALA A 27 1.54 3.97 -11.13
C ALA A 27 2.19 2.60 -11.45
N PRO A 28 2.85 2.41 -12.62
CA PRO A 28 3.49 1.14 -12.99
C PRO A 28 4.67 0.79 -12.07
N ILE A 29 4.33 0.16 -10.94
CA ILE A 29 5.22 -0.34 -9.90
C ILE A 29 5.00 -1.84 -9.74
N ARG A 30 5.93 -2.51 -9.07
CA ARG A 30 5.76 -3.91 -8.70
C ARG A 30 4.94 -4.00 -7.43
N LEU A 31 3.69 -4.45 -7.55
CA LEU A 31 2.82 -4.73 -6.42
C LEU A 31 2.94 -6.21 -6.02
N LYS A 32 3.24 -6.46 -4.75
CA LYS A 32 3.15 -7.77 -4.12
C LYS A 32 2.16 -7.71 -2.98
N ILE A 33 1.06 -8.44 -3.11
CA ILE A 33 0.09 -8.60 -2.03
C ILE A 33 0.23 -10.00 -1.47
N SER A 34 0.33 -10.12 -0.16
CA SER A 34 0.33 -11.38 0.57
C SER A 34 -0.75 -11.34 1.65
N ALA A 35 -1.35 -12.48 1.95
CA ALA A 35 -2.17 -12.60 3.16
C ALA A 35 -1.24 -12.60 4.37
N ALA A 36 -1.57 -11.79 5.37
CA ALA A 36 -0.90 -11.87 6.65
C ALA A 36 -1.37 -13.12 7.40
N GLY A 37 -0.45 -13.78 8.09
CA GLY A 37 -0.80 -14.89 8.98
C GLY A 37 -1.74 -14.44 10.11
N ALA A 38 -2.39 -15.41 10.76
CA ALA A 38 -3.36 -15.17 11.83
C ALA A 38 -2.84 -14.27 12.99
N ASP A 39 -1.52 -14.20 13.15
CA ASP A 39 -0.83 -13.41 14.18
C ASP A 39 -0.75 -11.92 13.87
N GLN A 40 -1.06 -11.47 12.64
CA GLN A 40 -1.01 -10.05 12.33
C GLN A 40 -2.18 -9.32 12.99
N VAL A 41 -1.86 -8.40 13.91
CA VAL A 41 -2.83 -7.54 14.59
C VAL A 41 -3.32 -6.41 13.67
N GLU A 42 -2.46 -5.93 12.79
CA GLU A 42 -2.75 -4.86 11.84
C GLU A 42 -3.57 -5.36 10.64
N TRP A 43 -4.43 -4.49 10.13
CA TRP A 43 -5.21 -4.79 8.94
C TRP A 43 -4.35 -4.77 7.69
N LEU A 44 -3.40 -3.84 7.59
CA LEU A 44 -2.50 -3.76 6.45
C LEU A 44 -1.11 -3.36 6.92
N SER A 45 -0.14 -4.24 6.70
CA SER A 45 1.26 -3.97 6.98
C SER A 45 2.05 -4.10 5.69
N GLY A 46 3.20 -3.45 5.58
CA GLY A 46 3.95 -3.49 4.32
C GLY A 46 5.11 -2.54 4.27
N THR A 47 5.81 -2.59 3.15
CA THR A 47 6.95 -1.73 2.87
C THR A 47 6.87 -1.30 1.42
N PHE A 48 6.96 0.01 1.21
CA PHE A 48 7.19 0.59 -0.11
C PHE A 48 8.65 0.96 -0.24
N THR A 49 9.30 0.41 -1.26
CA THR A 49 10.69 0.67 -1.58
C THR A 49 10.75 1.37 -2.93
N ASP A 50 11.09 2.65 -2.89
CA ASP A 50 11.37 3.47 -4.07
C ASP A 50 12.88 3.73 -4.20
N PRO A 51 13.58 3.05 -5.11
CA PRO A 51 14.99 3.30 -5.38
C PRO A 51 15.21 4.61 -6.16
N THR A 52 14.16 5.21 -6.73
CA THR A 52 14.24 6.46 -7.48
C THR A 52 14.12 7.69 -6.58
N GLY A 53 13.46 7.56 -5.42
CA GLY A 53 13.08 8.66 -4.53
C GLY A 53 12.16 9.70 -5.19
N GLN A 54 11.58 9.38 -6.35
CA GLN A 54 10.76 10.28 -7.17
C GLN A 54 9.29 9.84 -7.22
N MET A 55 8.94 8.70 -6.62
CA MET A 55 7.56 8.22 -6.57
C MET A 55 7.03 8.29 -5.14
N PRO A 56 6.40 9.42 -4.75
CA PRO A 56 5.77 9.50 -3.46
C PRO A 56 4.59 8.52 -3.37
N LEU A 57 4.50 7.81 -2.25
CA LEU A 57 3.33 6.99 -1.91
C LEU A 57 2.51 7.75 -0.86
N THR A 58 1.30 8.13 -1.25
CA THR A 58 0.34 8.74 -0.34
C THR A 58 -0.58 7.67 0.22
N VAL A 59 -0.60 7.51 1.53
CA VAL A 59 -1.53 6.65 2.25
C VAL A 59 -2.53 7.55 2.98
N GLN A 60 -3.79 7.43 2.63
CA GLN A 60 -4.89 8.17 3.24
C GLN A 60 -5.85 7.19 3.88
N THR A 61 -6.16 7.41 5.15
CA THR A 61 -7.12 6.61 5.92
C THR A 61 -8.29 7.50 6.29
N ASP A 62 -9.49 7.13 5.87
CA ASP A 62 -10.75 7.81 6.14
C ASP A 62 -11.73 6.80 6.75
N GLY A 63 -11.65 6.63 8.07
CA GLY A 63 -12.38 5.61 8.81
C GLY A 63 -12.09 4.21 8.28
N ALA A 64 -13.10 3.58 7.66
CA ALA A 64 -12.98 2.25 7.06
C ALA A 64 -12.39 2.26 5.63
N ASN A 65 -12.21 3.43 5.01
CA ASN A 65 -11.64 3.54 3.67
C ASN A 65 -10.14 3.82 3.75
N LEU A 66 -9.34 2.94 3.17
CA LEU A 66 -7.90 3.13 3.01
C LEU A 66 -7.61 3.34 1.54
N ARG A 67 -7.00 4.47 1.20
CA ARG A 67 -6.58 4.81 -0.15
C ARG A 67 -5.06 4.89 -0.20
N ILE A 68 -4.45 4.04 -1.02
CA ILE A 68 -3.02 4.08 -1.32
C ILE A 68 -2.89 4.58 -2.75
N THR A 69 -2.26 5.75 -2.89
CA THR A 69 -2.02 6.40 -4.18
C THR A 69 -0.53 6.50 -4.44
N SER A 70 -0.06 5.98 -5.57
CA SER A 70 1.28 6.21 -6.08
C SER A 70 1.19 7.06 -7.34
N SER A 71 1.75 8.27 -7.31
CA SER A 71 1.76 9.15 -8.46
C SER A 71 3.08 9.05 -9.22
N LYS A 72 2.96 9.07 -10.55
CA LYS A 72 4.08 8.91 -11.48
C LYS A 72 4.75 10.27 -11.67
N ASN A 73 5.81 10.58 -10.92
CA ASN A 73 6.68 11.72 -11.26
C ASN A 73 7.79 11.23 -12.20
N VAL A 74 7.42 10.89 -13.44
CA VAL A 74 8.30 10.19 -14.38
C VAL A 74 8.84 11.08 -15.48
N THR A 75 10.06 11.54 -15.24
CA THR A 75 10.99 11.84 -16.33
C THR A 75 12.10 10.76 -16.44
N ALA A 76 12.20 9.79 -15.50
CA ALA A 76 13.44 9.02 -15.31
C ALA A 76 13.36 7.47 -15.36
N PHE A 77 12.23 6.85 -15.75
CA PHE A 77 12.06 5.38 -15.64
C PHE A 77 12.85 4.52 -16.64
N ARG A 78 13.65 5.10 -17.54
CA ARG A 78 14.35 4.32 -18.59
C ARG A 78 15.58 3.54 -18.10
N ARG A 79 16.09 3.75 -16.88
CA ARG A 79 17.34 3.11 -16.40
C ARG A 79 17.36 2.64 -14.95
N LEU A 80 16.31 2.85 -14.16
CA LEU A 80 16.29 2.56 -12.73
C LEU A 80 15.37 1.37 -12.40
N LYS A 81 15.71 0.63 -11.33
CA LYS A 81 14.91 -0.48 -10.80
C LYS A 81 13.50 0.02 -10.49
N ALA A 82 12.47 -0.72 -10.91
CA ALA A 82 11.09 -0.34 -10.65
C ALA A 82 10.80 -0.35 -9.13
N PRO A 83 10.04 0.62 -8.60
CA PRO A 83 9.60 0.61 -7.21
C PRO A 83 8.82 -0.65 -6.88
N VAL A 84 8.94 -1.09 -5.63
CA VAL A 84 8.27 -2.29 -5.13
C VAL A 84 7.38 -1.90 -3.96
N LEU A 85 6.11 -2.29 -4.03
CA LEU A 85 5.14 -2.16 -2.96
C LEU A 85 4.80 -3.56 -2.45
N GLU A 86 5.28 -3.89 -1.26
CA GLU A 86 4.96 -5.13 -0.58
C GLU A 86 3.90 -4.86 0.48
N LEU A 87 2.73 -5.49 0.35
CA LEU A 87 1.60 -5.35 1.25
C LEU A 87 1.19 -6.72 1.80
N LYS A 88 0.91 -6.76 3.10
CA LYS A 88 0.41 -7.89 3.85
C LYS A 88 -0.93 -7.53 4.46
N ILE A 89 -1.98 -8.21 4.00
CA ILE A 89 -3.36 -7.91 4.40
C ILE A 89 -3.80 -8.90 5.48
N GLY A 90 -4.20 -8.38 6.63
CA GLY A 90 -4.80 -9.13 7.72
C GLY A 90 -6.15 -9.73 7.35
N GLY A 91 -6.32 -11.02 7.65
CA GLY A 91 -7.56 -11.76 7.38
C GLY A 91 -8.56 -11.81 8.54
N LYS A 92 -8.43 -10.99 9.59
CA LYS A 92 -9.30 -11.09 10.80
C LYS A 92 -10.73 -10.65 10.54
N ARG A 93 -10.96 -9.76 9.56
CA ARG A 93 -12.28 -9.25 9.18
C ARG A 93 -12.44 -9.25 7.66
N PRO A 94 -13.65 -9.46 7.13
CA PRO A 94 -13.90 -9.34 5.69
C PRO A 94 -13.67 -7.91 5.22
N PHE A 95 -12.91 -7.74 4.14
CA PHE A 95 -12.57 -6.46 3.54
C PHE A 95 -12.89 -6.45 2.04
N SER A 96 -12.93 -5.28 1.43
CA SER A 96 -13.06 -5.12 -0.01
C SER A 96 -11.80 -4.48 -0.57
N VAL A 97 -11.29 -4.99 -1.69
CA VAL A 97 -10.16 -4.40 -2.42
C VAL A 97 -10.66 -3.90 -3.76
N SER A 98 -10.29 -2.68 -4.10
CA SER A 98 -10.53 -2.08 -5.41
C SER A 98 -9.20 -1.56 -5.93
N MET A 99 -8.89 -1.90 -7.18
CA MET A 99 -7.64 -1.50 -7.83
C MET A 99 -7.97 -0.67 -9.06
N ASP A 100 -7.39 0.51 -9.10
CA ASP A 100 -7.49 1.52 -10.15
C ASP A 100 -6.09 1.54 -10.81
N LEU A 101 -5.97 0.87 -11.97
CA LEU A 101 -4.74 0.70 -12.75
C LEU A 101 -4.69 1.66 -13.93
#